data_AF-A0A1H4DRP7-F1
#
_entry.id   AF-A0A1H4DRP7-F1
#
_cell.length_a   1.000
_cell.length_b   1.000
_cell.length_c   1.000
_cell.angle_alpha   90.00
_cell.angle_beta   90.00
_cell.angle_gamma   90.00
#
_symmetry.space_group_name_H-M   'P 1'
#
loop_
_entity.id
_entity.type
_entity.pdbx_description
1 polymer ?
#
loop_
_entity_poly.entity_id
_entity_poly.type
_entity_poly.pdbx_seq_one_letter_code
_entity_poly.pdbx_strand_id
1 'polypeptide(L)' 'MPKGMEFRIYPNRIQETIIQKTFGCSRVVYNSGLALRIEEYKNGNSVGYKETNSMLTSMKKTEEYSWLKEVDSIAL' A
#
# COMPACT_ATOMS: atom_id res chain seq x y z
N MET A 1 -8.83 -29.63 29.22
CA MET A 1 -8.55 -28.71 28.10
C MET A 1 -8.85 -27.30 28.57
N PRO A 2 -7.93 -26.33 28.49
CA PRO A 2 -8.28 -24.94 28.77
C PRO A 2 -9.28 -24.48 27.71
N LYS A 3 -10.43 -23.95 28.14
CA LYS A 3 -11.37 -23.26 27.24
C LYS A 3 -10.69 -21.99 26.77
N GLY A 4 -10.41 -21.89 25.47
CA GLY A 4 -10.00 -20.64 24.86
C GLY A 4 -11.12 -19.60 25.00
N MET A 5 -10.75 -18.35 25.22
CA MET A 5 -11.69 -17.23 25.16
C MET A 5 -11.64 -16.63 23.76
N GLU A 6 -12.81 -16.46 23.14
CA GLU A 6 -12.96 -15.78 21.86
C GLU A 6 -13.41 -14.34 22.11
N PHE A 7 -12.72 -13.39 21.48
CA PHE A 7 -13.07 -11.98 21.56
C PHE A 7 -13.12 -11.39 20.16
N ARG A 8 -14.08 -10.48 19.94
CA ARG A 8 -14.14 -9.64 18.76
C ARG A 8 -13.76 -8.22 19.15
N ILE A 9 -12.72 -7.69 18.51
CA ILE A 9 -12.27 -6.31 18.70
C ILE A 9 -12.90 -5.47 17.58
N TYR A 10 -13.51 -4.35 17.95
CA TYR A 10 -13.99 -3.36 17.00
C TYR A 10 -13.07 -2.14 17.07
N PRO A 11 -12.70 -1.56 15.91
CA PRO A 11 -11.87 -0.38 15.90
C PRO A 11 -12.62 0.81 16.48
N ASN A 12 -11.90 1.71 17.16
CA ASN A 12 -12.41 3.05 17.43
C ASN A 12 -12.28 3.94 16.19
N ARG A 13 -12.87 5.14 16.22
CA ARG A 13 -12.89 6.07 15.08
C ARG A 13 -11.50 6.41 14.51
N ILE A 14 -10.49 6.50 15.38
CA ILE A 14 -9.10 6.78 14.95
C ILE A 14 -8.55 5.59 14.18
N GLN A 15 -8.75 4.38 14.70
CA GLN A 15 -8.33 3.13 14.05
C GLN A 15 -9.06 2.92 12.72
N GLU A 16 -10.37 3.15 12.66
CA GLU A 16 -11.14 3.09 11.40
C GLU A 16 -10.54 4.02 10.34
N THR A 17 -10.23 5.26 10.73
CA THR A 17 -9.64 6.24 9.82
C THR A 17 -8.29 5.77 9.28
N ILE A 18 -7.40 5.27 10.15
CA ILE A 18 -6.08 4.75 9.75
C ILE A 18 -6.24 3.54 8.82
N ILE A 19 -7.14 2.61 9.15
CA ILE A 19 -7.42 1.42 8.32
C ILE A 19 -7.89 1.84 6.92
N GLN A 20 -8.83 2.79 6.82
CA GLN A 20 -9.33 3.27 5.53
C GLN A 20 -8.23 3.98 4.73
N LYS A 21 -7.41 4.81 5.38
CA LYS A 21 -6.25 5.45 4.74
C LYS A 21 -5.27 4.39 4.23
N THR A 22 -4.92 3.39 5.04
CA THR A 22 -3.99 2.33 4.65
C THR A 22 -4.52 1.58 3.42
N PHE A 23 -5.77 1.13 3.42
CA PHE A 23 -6.34 0.45 2.25
C PHE A 23 -6.37 1.33 0.99
N GLY A 24 -6.73 2.61 1.14
CA GLY A 24 -6.72 3.57 0.04
C GLY A 24 -5.31 3.75 -0.55
N CYS A 25 -4.31 3.94 0.32
CA CYS A 25 -2.91 4.06 -0.07
C CYS A 25 -2.40 2.78 -0.75
N SER A 26 -2.60 1.59 -0.15
CA SER A 26 -2.15 0.31 -0.72
C SER A 26 -2.77 0.08 -2.09
N ARG A 27 -4.05 0.44 -2.30
CA ARG A 27 -4.71 0.33 -3.60
C ARG A 27 -4.06 1.21 -4.66
N VAL A 28 -3.73 2.47 -4.33
CA VAL A 28 -3.07 3.39 -5.26
C VAL A 28 -1.68 2.91 -5.62
N VAL A 29 -0.89 2.47 -4.64
CA VAL A 29 0.47 1.95 -4.86
C VAL A 29 0.44 0.69 -5.73
N TYR A 30 -0.44 -0.27 -5.41
CA TYR A 30 -0.62 -1.49 -6.19
C TYR A 30 -0.98 -1.18 -7.65
N ASN A 31 -1.98 -0.33 -7.87
CA ASN A 31 -2.42 0.03 -9.22
C ASN A 31 -1.33 0.75 -10.00
N SER A 32 -0.56 1.62 -9.35
CA SER A 32 0.58 2.32 -9.97
C SER A 32 1.67 1.33 -10.40
N GLY A 33 1.99 0.37 -9.53
CA GLY A 33 2.97 -0.68 -9.83
C GLY A 33 2.49 -1.64 -10.93
N LEU A 34 1.19 -1.95 -10.95
CA LEU A 34 0.57 -2.74 -12.02
C LEU A 34 0.62 -2.01 -13.36
N ALA A 35 0.30 -0.71 -13.38
CA ALA A 35 0.38 0.10 -14.59
C ALA A 35 1.80 0.14 -15.14
N LEU A 36 2.81 0.37 -14.28
CA LEU A 36 4.22 0.30 -14.66
C LEU A 36 4.59 -1.05 -15.28
N ARG A 37 4.17 -2.16 -14.65
CA ARG A 37 4.42 -3.52 -15.15
C ARG A 37 3.81 -3.76 -16.52
N ILE A 38 2.58 -3.28 -16.74
CA ILE A 38 1.89 -3.43 -18.02
C ILE A 38 2.63 -2.65 -19.12
N GLU A 39 3.05 -1.42 -18.85
CA GLU A 39 3.77 -0.60 -19.84
C GLU A 39 5.14 -1.18 -20.17
N GLU A 40 5.91 -1.60 -19.16
CA GLU A 40 7.22 -2.22 -19.38
C GLU A 40 7.11 -3.55 -20.14
N TYR A 41 6.09 -4.35 -19.84
CA TYR A 41 5.82 -5.59 -20.58
C TYR A 41 5.55 -5.34 -22.06
N LYS A 42 4.78 -4.30 -22.41
CA LYS A 42 4.56 -3.90 -23.81
C LYS A 42 5.86 -3.49 -24.51
N ASN A 43 6.81 -2.95 -23.76
CA ASN A 43 8.14 -2.56 -24.25
C ASN A 43 9.13 -3.76 -24.30
N GLY A 44 8.69 -4.98 -23.97
CA GLY A 44 9.52 -6.18 -23.96
C GLY A 44 10.35 -6.37 -22.68
N ASN A 45 10.12 -5.54 -21.66
CA ASN A 45 10.82 -5.59 -20.39
C ASN A 45 9.99 -6.32 -19.34
N SER A 46 10.65 -6.86 -18.31
CA SER A 46 9.99 -7.39 -17.12
C SER A 46 10.48 -6.62 -15.90
N VAL A 47 9.54 -5.99 -15.18
CA VAL A 47 9.83 -5.28 -13.93
C VAL A 47 9.31 -6.05 -12.72
N GLY A 48 10.12 -6.09 -11.67
CA GLY A 48 9.88 -6.82 -10.45
C GLY A 48 9.59 -5.92 -9.26
N TYR A 49 9.73 -6.49 -8.07
CA TYR A 49 9.50 -5.79 -6.80
C TYR A 49 10.44 -4.57 -6.64
N LYS A 50 11.70 -4.71 -7.03
CA LYS A 50 12.73 -3.68 -6.84
C LYS A 50 12.35 -2.39 -7.57
N GLU A 51 11.91 -2.50 -8.81
CA GLU A 51 11.51 -1.38 -9.66
C GLU A 51 10.24 -0.73 -9.12
N THR A 52 9.24 -1.53 -8.72
CA THR A 52 8.01 -0.98 -8.11
C THR A 52 8.26 -0.31 -6.76
N ASN A 53 9.22 -0.80 -5.96
CA ASN A 53 9.60 -0.17 -4.70
C ASN A 53 10.35 1.15 -4.92
N SER A 54 11.21 1.22 -5.94
CA SER A 54 11.85 2.47 -6.35
C SER A 54 10.82 3.48 -6.87
N MET A 55 9.82 3.04 -7.64
CA MET A 55 8.69 3.87 -8.06
C MET A 55 7.94 4.45 -6.85
N LEU A 56 7.56 3.63 -5.87
CA LEU A 56 6.91 4.09 -4.63
C LEU A 56 7.76 5.14 -3.89
N THR A 57 9.06 4.90 -3.79
CA THR A 57 10.00 5.84 -3.16
C THR A 57 10.00 7.20 -3.88
N SER A 58 9.95 7.19 -5.21
CA SER A 58 9.86 8.40 -6.02
C SER A 58 8.50 9.09 -5.89
N MET A 59 7.40 8.33 -5.90
CA MET A 59 6.05 8.87 -5.70
C MET A 59 5.96 9.65 -4.39
N LYS A 60 6.40 9.05 -3.27
CA LYS A 60 6.38 9.69 -1.95
C LYS A 60 7.16 11.02 -1.89
N LYS A 61 8.08 11.30 -2.82
CA LYS A 61 8.83 12.58 -2.87
C LYS A 61 8.05 13.70 -3.55
N THR A 62 7.03 13.38 -4.33
CA THR A 62 6.18 14.38 -4.99
C THR A 62 5.14 14.92 -4.02
N GLU A 63 4.71 16.17 -4.26
CA GLU A 63 3.66 16.79 -3.43
C GLU A 63 2.30 16.09 -3.62
N GLU A 64 2.01 15.63 -4.83
CA GLU A 64 0.76 14.93 -5.19
C GLU A 64 0.55 13.65 -4.36
N TYR A 65 1.62 12.94 -4.03
CA TYR A 65 1.59 11.67 -3.31
C TYR A 65 2.18 11.76 -1.90
N SER A 66 2.29 12.96 -1.32
CA SER A 66 2.83 13.19 0.02
C SER A 66 2.07 12.42 1.11
N TRP A 67 0.75 12.27 0.94
CA TRP A 67 -0.17 11.54 1.83
C TRP A 67 0.13 10.03 1.94
N LEU A 68 0.89 9.43 1.01
CA LEU A 68 1.39 8.05 1.15
C LEU A 68 2.38 7.88 2.32
N LYS A 69 2.86 8.97 2.92
CA LYS A 69 3.69 8.94 4.13
C LYS A 69 2.88 8.90 5.43
N GLU A 70 1.56 9.07 5.36
CA GLU A 70 0.69 9.09 6.55
C GLU A 70 0.36 7.69 7.10
N VAL A 71 0.69 6.64 6.35
CA VAL A 71 0.41 5.25 6.72
C VAL A 71 1.69 4.44 6.78
N ASP A 72 1.60 3.27 7.44
CA ASP A 72 2.74 2.38 7.63
C ASP A 72 3.38 1.99 6.30
N SER A 73 4.71 2.09 6.22
CA SER A 73 5.44 1.83 4.98
C SER A 73 5.57 0.36 4.63
N ILE A 74 5.35 -0.55 5.58
CA ILE A 74 5.37 -2.00 5.33
C ILE A 74 4.04 -2.44 4.69
N ALA A 75 2.95 -1.72 4.94
CA ALA A 75 1.65 -1.95 4.33
C ALA A 75 1.51 -1.43 2.89
N LEU A 76 2.48 -0.66 2.38
CA LEU A 76 2.50 -0.07 1.03
C LEU A 76 3.52 -0.74 0.13
#